data_AF-A0A9E4DTX2-F1
#
_entry.id   AF-A0A9E4DTX2-F1
#
_cell.length_a   1.000
_cell.length_b   1.000
_cell.length_c   1.000
_cell.angle_alpha   90.00
_cell.angle_beta   90.00
_cell.angle_gamma   90.00
#
_symmetry.space_group_name_H-M   'P 1'
#
loop_
_entity.id
_entity.type
_entity.pdbx_description
1 polymer ?
#
loop_
_entity_poly.entity_id
_entity_poly.type
_entity_poly.pdbx_seq_one_letter_code
_entity_poly.pdbx_strand_id
1 'polypeptide(L)'
;MRITLQAAALALILPLTGVAAEPLAAVPEPATKSAPRCADHVPERRVFYGDLHVHTALSHDAWAFDTRTTPDQAYRFARGEPLWLAPLDAEGRGTRRIQLERPLDFAAVTDHAERFGATAQCTDPALPGYSTASCAAYREEGRPRSGIPMGAGMPSLTEAPRLAGRR
;
A
#
# COMPACT_ATOMS: atom_id res chain seq x y z
N MET A 1 73.25 13.22 -39.13
CA MET A 1 71.97 13.83 -39.57
C MET A 1 71.01 13.72 -38.39
N ARG A 2 70.71 14.85 -37.73
CA ARG A 2 69.90 14.92 -36.51
C ARG A 2 68.43 14.99 -36.89
N ILE A 3 67.57 14.11 -36.37
CA ILE A 3 66.14 14.36 -36.30
C ILE A 3 65.63 13.86 -34.93
N THR A 4 65.41 14.82 -34.05
CA THR A 4 64.63 14.71 -32.81
C THR A 4 63.14 14.74 -33.16
N LEU A 5 62.35 13.77 -32.69
CA LEU A 5 60.88 13.91 -32.63
C LEU A 5 60.44 13.68 -31.18
N GLN A 6 60.03 14.77 -30.54
CA GLN A 6 59.38 14.79 -29.25
C GLN A 6 57.98 14.20 -29.37
N ALA A 7 57.62 13.27 -28.48
CA ALA A 7 56.25 12.86 -28.27
C ALA A 7 55.50 14.02 -27.57
N ALA A 8 54.73 14.79 -28.33
CA ALA A 8 53.81 15.76 -27.77
C ALA A 8 52.53 15.03 -27.31
N ALA A 9 52.38 14.86 -26.00
CA ALA A 9 51.12 14.45 -25.40
C ALA A 9 50.11 15.59 -25.57
N LEU A 10 49.13 15.40 -26.44
CA LEU A 10 48.03 16.35 -26.64
C LEU A 10 47.00 16.12 -25.52
N ALA A 11 47.12 16.87 -24.43
CA ALA A 11 46.08 16.94 -23.40
C ALA A 11 44.85 17.67 -23.98
N LEU A 12 43.79 16.92 -24.25
CA LEU A 12 42.49 17.46 -24.64
C LEU A 12 41.83 18.06 -23.39
N ILE A 13 42.06 19.36 -23.17
CA ILE A 13 41.36 20.12 -22.13
C ILE A 13 39.97 20.47 -22.67
N LEU A 14 38.94 19.76 -22.21
CA LEU A 14 37.55 20.13 -22.45
C LEU A 14 37.28 21.47 -21.74
N PRO A 15 36.73 22.51 -22.40
CA PRO A 15 36.37 23.73 -21.70
C PRO A 15 35.16 23.40 -20.83
N LEU A 16 35.35 23.53 -19.51
CA LEU A 16 34.25 23.55 -18.55
C LEU A 16 33.47 24.84 -18.81
N THR A 17 32.50 24.79 -19.73
CA THR A 17 31.59 25.91 -19.96
C THR A 17 30.84 26.16 -18.67
N GLY A 18 31.10 27.33 -18.07
CA GLY A 18 30.44 27.78 -16.86
C GLY A 18 28.93 27.72 -17.04
N VAL A 19 28.28 26.88 -16.24
CA VAL A 19 26.85 26.99 -15.97
C VAL A 19 26.70 28.34 -15.26
N ALA A 20 26.16 29.34 -15.96
CA ALA A 20 25.69 30.54 -15.30
C ALA A 20 24.65 30.10 -14.28
N ALA A 21 24.94 30.32 -13.00
CA ALA A 21 23.94 30.15 -11.95
C ALA A 21 22.85 31.18 -12.23
N GLU A 22 21.71 30.72 -12.75
CA GLU A 22 20.52 31.56 -12.80
C GLU A 22 20.22 32.02 -11.36
N PRO A 23 19.93 33.32 -11.15
CA PRO A 23 19.58 33.79 -9.84
C PRO A 23 18.34 33.02 -9.40
N LEU A 24 18.47 32.28 -8.30
CA LEU A 24 17.36 31.58 -7.69
C LEU A 24 16.26 32.63 -7.47
N ALA A 25 15.15 32.49 -8.21
CA ALA A 25 14.01 33.37 -8.06
C ALA A 25 13.69 33.47 -6.57
N ALA A 26 13.59 34.69 -6.05
CA ALA A 26 13.27 34.93 -4.66
C ALA A 26 12.01 34.12 -4.31
N VAL A 27 12.12 33.21 -3.34
CA VAL A 27 10.95 32.51 -2.81
C VAL A 27 10.03 33.61 -2.29
N PRO A 28 8.81 33.78 -2.85
CA PRO A 28 7.91 34.81 -2.37
C PRO A 28 7.71 34.59 -0.87
N GLU A 29 7.86 35.66 -0.08
CA GLU A 29 7.58 35.58 1.35
C GLU A 29 6.20 34.94 1.55
N PRO A 30 6.05 34.02 2.52
CA PRO A 30 4.77 33.37 2.76
C PRO A 30 3.73 34.47 2.99
N ALA A 31 2.80 34.59 2.05
CA ALA A 31 1.80 35.65 2.08
C ALA A 31 1.07 35.59 3.43
N THR A 32 1.32 36.58 4.29
CA THR A 32 0.66 36.74 5.60
C THR A 32 -0.77 37.27 5.48
N LYS A 33 -1.35 37.25 4.27
CA LYS A 33 -2.79 37.43 4.10
C LYS A 33 -3.47 36.12 4.44
N SER A 34 -4.15 36.11 5.59
CA SER A 34 -5.21 35.17 5.92
C SER A 34 -6.17 35.07 4.73
N ALA A 35 -5.98 34.07 3.87
CA ALA A 35 -6.93 33.75 2.82
C ALA A 35 -8.31 33.54 3.48
N PRO A 36 -9.41 33.96 2.82
CA PRO A 36 -10.73 33.68 3.35
C PRO A 36 -10.88 32.16 3.57
N ARG A 37 -11.41 31.79 4.73
CA ARG A 37 -11.63 30.39 5.09
C ARG A 37 -12.66 29.76 4.13
N CYS A 38 -12.48 28.48 3.81
CA CYS A 38 -13.44 27.72 3.01
C CYS A 38 -14.82 27.68 3.69
N ALA A 39 -15.88 27.50 2.89
CA ALA A 39 -17.26 27.48 3.40
C ALA A 39 -17.51 26.36 4.44
N ASP A 40 -16.73 25.27 4.38
CA ASP A 40 -16.81 24.12 5.27
C ASP A 40 -15.83 24.19 6.46
N HIS A 41 -15.20 25.36 6.68
CA HIS A 41 -14.29 25.57 7.78
C HIS A 41 -15.03 25.52 9.13
N VAL A 42 -14.63 24.56 9.98
CA VAL A 42 -15.07 24.47 11.37
C VAL A 42 -13.99 25.08 12.28
N PRO A 43 -14.29 26.14 13.06
CA PRO A 43 -13.31 26.79 13.93
C PRO A 43 -12.58 25.87 14.90
N GLU A 44 -13.26 24.85 15.39
CA GLU A 44 -12.75 23.86 16.35
C GLU A 44 -11.97 22.72 15.67
N ARG A 45 -11.84 22.74 14.34
CA ARG A 45 -11.40 21.64 13.46
C ARG A 45 -12.40 20.48 13.41
N ARG A 46 -12.40 19.77 12.28
CA ARG A 46 -13.18 18.54 12.10
C ARG A 46 -12.34 17.37 12.58
N VAL A 47 -12.94 16.47 13.35
CA VAL A 47 -12.29 15.21 13.73
C VAL A 47 -12.76 14.12 12.81
N PHE A 48 -11.81 13.46 12.14
CA PHE A 48 -12.07 12.35 11.24
C PHE A 48 -11.56 11.03 11.83
N TYR A 49 -12.28 9.95 11.57
CA TYR A 49 -11.98 8.58 11.99
C TYR A 49 -11.74 7.73 10.77
N GLY A 50 -10.57 7.11 10.71
CA GLY A 50 -10.20 6.27 9.58
C GLY A 50 -9.12 5.27 9.94
N ASP A 51 -8.89 4.36 9.01
CA ASP A 51 -7.81 3.38 9.08
C ASP A 51 -6.70 3.77 8.10
N LEU A 52 -5.46 3.69 8.54
CA LEU A 52 -4.28 4.06 7.75
C LEU A 52 -3.46 2.86 7.31
N HIS A 53 -3.82 1.65 7.74
CA HIS A 53 -3.01 0.47 7.51
C HIS A 53 -3.89 -0.75 7.19
N VAL A 54 -4.42 -0.80 5.96
CA VAL A 54 -5.29 -1.88 5.51
C VAL A 54 -4.61 -2.68 4.42
N HIS A 55 -4.54 -4.00 4.60
CA HIS A 55 -4.02 -4.93 3.61
C HIS A 55 -5.16 -5.61 2.85
N THR A 56 -4.90 -5.94 1.59
CA THR A 56 -5.84 -6.54 0.64
C THR A 56 -5.20 -7.75 -0.02
N ALA A 57 -5.93 -8.40 -0.94
CA ALA A 57 -5.43 -9.50 -1.75
C ALA A 57 -4.22 -9.12 -2.64
N LEU A 58 -3.72 -7.89 -2.62
CA LEU A 58 -2.47 -7.54 -3.30
C LEU A 58 -1.24 -7.77 -2.41
N SER A 59 -1.42 -7.91 -1.10
CA SER A 59 -0.35 -8.20 -0.16
C SER A 59 -0.15 -9.70 0.08
N HIS A 60 1.10 -10.10 0.31
CA HIS A 60 1.48 -11.49 0.56
C HIS A 60 0.93 -12.01 1.90
N ASP A 61 1.01 -11.22 2.95
CA ASP A 61 0.52 -11.60 4.28
C ASP A 61 -1.00 -11.82 4.28
N ALA A 62 -1.76 -10.95 3.62
CA ALA A 62 -3.18 -11.14 3.40
C ALA A 62 -3.46 -12.46 2.67
N TRP A 63 -2.65 -12.80 1.65
CA TRP A 63 -2.78 -14.10 0.98
C TRP A 63 -2.50 -15.28 1.90
N ALA A 64 -1.50 -15.17 2.78
CA ALA A 64 -1.11 -16.18 3.75
C ALA A 64 -2.15 -16.39 4.86
N PHE A 65 -3.05 -15.43 5.08
CA PHE A 65 -4.17 -15.55 6.03
C PHE A 65 -5.53 -15.70 5.34
N ASP A 66 -5.55 -16.14 4.07
CA ASP A 66 -6.76 -16.33 3.26
C ASP A 66 -7.66 -15.08 3.16
N THR A 67 -7.08 -13.89 3.35
CA THR A 67 -7.76 -12.63 3.08
C THR A 67 -7.70 -12.34 1.58
N ARG A 68 -8.81 -12.63 0.90
CA ARG A 68 -8.99 -12.42 -0.55
C ARG A 68 -9.72 -11.12 -0.89
N THR A 69 -9.89 -10.22 0.09
CA THR A 69 -10.56 -8.93 -0.07
C THR A 69 -9.84 -8.06 -1.08
N THR A 70 -10.53 -7.57 -2.11
CA THR A 70 -9.94 -6.63 -3.08
C THR A 70 -9.89 -5.20 -2.53
N PRO A 71 -9.05 -4.29 -3.07
CA PRO A 71 -9.06 -2.89 -2.69
C PRO A 71 -10.44 -2.21 -2.82
N ASP A 72 -11.21 -2.51 -3.88
CA ASP A 72 -12.57 -1.99 -4.04
C ASP A 72 -13.48 -2.46 -2.90
N GLN A 73 -13.43 -3.75 -2.55
CA GLN A 73 -14.19 -4.30 -1.43
C GLN A 73 -13.78 -3.67 -0.09
N ALA A 74 -12.49 -3.42 0.13
CA ALA A 74 -12.00 -2.75 1.33
C ALA A 74 -12.56 -1.33 1.45
N TYR A 75 -12.59 -0.55 0.36
CA TYR A 75 -13.16 0.79 0.36
C TYR A 75 -14.69 0.79 0.51
N ARG A 76 -15.39 -0.19 -0.07
CA ARG A 76 -16.83 -0.39 0.15
C ARG A 76 -17.15 -0.70 1.60
N PHE A 77 -16.36 -1.59 2.21
CA PHE A 77 -16.47 -1.90 3.63
C PHE A 77 -16.23 -0.66 4.50
N ALA A 78 -15.22 0.16 4.18
CA ALA A 78 -14.97 1.43 4.85
C ALA A 78 -16.18 2.40 4.72
N ARG A 79 -16.91 2.36 3.60
CA ARG A 79 -18.18 3.10 3.40
C ARG A 79 -19.40 2.47 4.07
N GLY A 80 -19.24 1.36 4.78
CA GLY A 80 -20.29 0.68 5.55
C GLY A 80 -20.98 -0.48 4.84
N GLU A 81 -20.54 -0.88 3.64
CA GLU A 81 -21.05 -2.10 3.00
C GLU A 81 -20.57 -3.36 3.76
N PRO A 82 -21.35 -4.45 3.77
CA PRO A 82 -20.89 -5.69 4.41
C PRO A 82 -19.76 -6.35 3.63
N LEU A 83 -18.86 -7.02 4.36
CA LEU A 83 -17.72 -7.76 3.81
C LEU A 83 -17.74 -9.22 4.29
N TRP A 84 -17.38 -10.13 3.40
CA TRP A 84 -17.23 -11.55 3.71
C TRP A 84 -15.74 -11.88 3.84
N LEU A 85 -15.36 -12.44 4.98
CA LEU A 85 -13.98 -12.80 5.31
C LEU A 85 -13.81 -14.30 5.45
N ALA A 86 -12.55 -14.72 5.53
CA ALA A 86 -12.16 -16.08 5.88
C ALA A 86 -12.84 -16.58 7.18
N PRO A 87 -13.04 -17.90 7.35
CA PRO A 87 -12.61 -19.00 6.45
C PRO A 87 -13.28 -18.96 5.07
N LEU A 88 -12.62 -19.51 4.06
CA LEU A 88 -13.16 -19.61 2.70
C LEU A 88 -13.91 -20.94 2.52
N ASP A 89 -15.00 -20.94 1.76
CA ASP A 89 -15.70 -22.16 1.34
C ASP A 89 -14.97 -22.90 0.21
N ALA A 90 -15.55 -24.00 -0.27
CA ALA A 90 -14.96 -24.82 -1.34
C ALA A 90 -14.82 -24.05 -2.67
N GLU A 91 -15.61 -22.99 -2.85
CA GLU A 91 -15.57 -22.11 -4.02
C GLU A 91 -14.66 -20.88 -3.79
N GLY A 92 -13.98 -20.79 -2.65
CA GLY A 92 -13.07 -19.70 -2.31
C GLY A 92 -13.76 -18.41 -1.81
N ARG A 93 -15.02 -18.48 -1.41
CA ARG A 93 -15.79 -17.33 -0.91
C ARG A 93 -15.72 -17.25 0.61
N GLY A 94 -15.62 -16.03 1.15
CA GLY A 94 -15.62 -15.82 2.60
C GLY A 94 -16.92 -16.28 3.26
N THR A 95 -16.82 -16.95 4.40
CA THR A 95 -17.97 -17.50 5.15
C THR A 95 -18.40 -16.63 6.32
N ARG A 96 -17.55 -15.70 6.76
CA ARG A 96 -17.83 -14.81 7.90
C ARG A 96 -18.22 -13.42 7.41
N ARG A 97 -19.49 -13.04 7.58
CA ARG A 97 -19.99 -11.70 7.27
C ARG A 97 -19.70 -10.73 8.40
N ILE A 98 -19.04 -9.61 8.08
CA ILE A 98 -18.81 -8.48 8.99
C ILE A 98 -19.34 -7.18 8.37
N GLN A 99 -19.62 -6.19 9.20
CA GLN A 99 -20.02 -4.84 8.78
C GLN A 99 -19.62 -3.86 9.88
N LEU A 100 -19.10 -2.70 9.51
CA LEU A 100 -18.84 -1.64 10.48
C LEU A 100 -20.17 -1.13 11.05
N GLU A 101 -20.21 -0.84 12.35
CA GLU A 101 -21.37 -0.19 12.97
C GLU A 101 -21.60 1.21 12.40
N ARG A 102 -20.53 1.88 11.95
CA ARG A 102 -20.56 3.17 11.26
C ARG A 102 -19.47 3.22 10.19
N PRO A 103 -19.72 3.87 9.03
CA PRO A 103 -18.69 4.13 8.03
C PRO A 103 -17.51 4.92 8.59
N LEU A 104 -16.34 4.73 7.99
CA LEU A 104 -15.14 5.54 8.22
C LEU A 104 -15.19 6.82 7.38
N ASP A 105 -14.55 7.87 7.88
CA ASP A 105 -14.37 9.12 7.12
C ASP A 105 -13.31 8.97 6.02
N PHE A 106 -12.30 8.11 6.25
CA PHE A 106 -11.27 7.77 5.29
C PHE A 106 -10.69 6.38 5.57
N ALA A 107 -10.07 5.79 4.55
CA ALA A 107 -9.29 4.56 4.70
C ALA A 107 -8.10 4.60 3.73
N ALA A 108 -6.98 3.99 4.12
CA ALA A 108 -5.82 3.80 3.27
C ALA A 108 -5.51 2.30 3.12
N VAL A 109 -5.46 1.85 1.87
CA VAL A 109 -4.92 0.54 1.53
C VAL A 109 -3.40 0.68 1.40
N THR A 110 -2.66 -0.12 2.16
CA THR A 110 -1.20 -0.04 2.31
C THR A 110 -0.57 -1.42 2.23
N ASP A 111 -0.81 -2.12 1.12
CA ASP A 111 -0.21 -3.43 0.86
C ASP A 111 1.32 -3.39 0.85
N HIS A 112 1.95 -4.52 1.20
CA HIS A 112 3.39 -4.69 1.12
C HIS A 112 3.95 -4.45 -0.28
N ALA A 113 5.04 -3.70 -0.37
CA ALA A 113 5.74 -3.47 -1.64
C ALA A 113 6.67 -4.64 -2.00
N GLU A 114 7.22 -5.33 -0.99
CA GLU A 114 8.35 -6.26 -1.12
C GLU A 114 8.02 -7.51 -1.94
N ARG A 115 6.73 -7.83 -2.09
CA ARG A 115 6.26 -9.02 -2.81
C ARG A 115 5.17 -8.73 -3.83
N PHE A 116 4.86 -7.47 -4.11
CA PHE A 116 3.72 -7.08 -4.94
C PHE A 116 3.71 -7.78 -6.32
N GLY A 117 4.87 -7.83 -7.00
CA GLY A 117 5.00 -8.53 -8.28
C GLY A 117 4.90 -10.04 -8.17
N ALA A 118 5.42 -10.64 -7.10
CA ALA A 118 5.30 -12.08 -6.85
C ALA A 118 3.84 -12.47 -6.53
N THR A 119 3.16 -11.66 -5.72
CA THR A 119 1.73 -11.81 -5.44
C THR A 119 0.94 -11.80 -6.74
N ALA A 120 1.11 -10.78 -7.58
CA ALA A 120 0.43 -10.69 -8.88
C ALA A 120 0.71 -11.94 -9.73
N GLN A 121 1.99 -12.31 -9.91
CA GLN A 121 2.40 -13.47 -10.69
C GLN A 121 1.79 -14.79 -10.19
N CYS A 122 1.67 -14.97 -8.88
CA CYS A 122 1.20 -16.22 -8.30
C CYS A 122 -0.33 -16.31 -8.14
N THR A 123 -1.05 -15.21 -8.37
CA THR A 123 -2.49 -15.11 -8.12
C THR A 123 -3.31 -14.79 -9.37
N ASP A 124 -2.67 -14.29 -10.43
CA ASP A 124 -3.29 -14.10 -11.74
C ASP A 124 -3.00 -15.30 -12.67
N PRO A 125 -4.01 -16.12 -13.03
CA PRO A 125 -3.83 -17.28 -13.91
C PRO A 125 -3.43 -16.92 -15.34
N ALA A 126 -3.58 -15.65 -15.76
CA ALA A 126 -3.17 -15.20 -17.08
C ALA A 126 -1.65 -14.98 -17.19
N LEU A 127 -0.93 -14.90 -16.08
CA LEU A 127 0.50 -14.59 -16.09
C LEU A 127 1.36 -15.87 -16.25
N PRO A 128 2.47 -15.85 -17.02
CA PRO A 128 3.23 -17.05 -17.38
C PRO A 128 3.77 -17.87 -16.20
N GLY A 129 4.16 -17.24 -15.10
CA GLY A 129 4.68 -17.89 -13.89
C GLY A 129 3.62 -18.50 -12.96
N TYR A 130 2.32 -18.34 -13.23
CA TYR A 130 1.25 -18.80 -12.33
C TYR A 130 1.31 -20.31 -12.02
N SER A 131 1.68 -21.10 -13.03
CA SER A 131 1.74 -22.57 -12.97
C SER A 131 3.06 -23.11 -12.40
N THR A 132 4.00 -22.25 -12.01
CA THR A 132 5.26 -22.69 -11.40
C THR A 132 5.03 -23.34 -10.04
N ALA A 133 5.91 -24.26 -9.65
CA ALA A 133 5.88 -24.88 -8.32
C ALA A 133 5.97 -23.85 -7.19
N SER A 134 6.72 -22.76 -7.39
CA SER A 134 6.81 -21.64 -6.44
C SER A 134 5.47 -20.95 -6.24
N CYS A 135 4.73 -20.67 -7.32
CA CYS A 135 3.40 -20.05 -7.21
C CYS A 135 2.33 -21.02 -6.72
N ALA A 136 2.45 -22.33 -7.02
CA ALA A 136 1.62 -23.34 -6.36
C ALA A 136 1.86 -23.32 -4.85
N ALA A 137 3.13 -23.35 -4.40
CA ALA A 137 3.46 -23.29 -2.98
C ALA A 137 2.98 -21.97 -2.31
N TYR A 138 3.11 -20.83 -2.98
CA TYR A 138 2.58 -19.54 -2.53
C TYR A 138 1.08 -19.61 -2.20
N ARG A 139 0.27 -20.22 -3.09
CA ARG A 139 -1.19 -20.35 -2.89
C ARG A 139 -1.57 -21.37 -1.81
N GLU A 140 -0.63 -22.21 -1.39
CA GLU A 140 -0.81 -23.20 -0.33
C GLU A 140 -0.22 -22.72 1.02
N GLU A 141 0.57 -21.64 1.06
CA GLU A 141 1.29 -21.16 2.25
C GLU A 141 0.35 -20.79 3.41
N GLY A 142 -0.88 -20.37 3.10
CA GLY A 142 -1.90 -20.02 4.09
C GLY A 142 -2.89 -21.13 4.44
N ARG A 143 -2.85 -22.27 3.75
CA ARG A 143 -3.75 -23.38 4.08
C ARG A 143 -3.21 -24.11 5.32
N PRO A 144 -4.06 -24.46 6.29
CA PRO A 144 -3.62 -25.16 7.48
C PRO A 144 -2.94 -26.47 7.08
N ARG A 145 -1.60 -26.49 7.16
CA ARG A 145 -0.83 -27.73 7.17
C ARG A 145 -1.29 -28.49 8.41
N SER A 146 -1.85 -29.67 8.19
CA SER A 146 -2.33 -30.63 9.19
C SER A 146 -1.96 -30.28 10.64
N GLY A 147 -2.88 -29.64 11.37
CA GLY A 147 -2.85 -29.60 12.83
C GLY A 147 -2.37 -28.34 13.55
N ILE A 148 -1.97 -27.26 12.85
CA ILE A 148 -1.72 -25.96 13.53
C ILE A 148 -2.64 -24.88 12.95
N PRO A 149 -3.72 -24.48 13.66
CA PRO A 149 -4.53 -23.35 13.25
C PRO A 149 -3.71 -22.05 13.37
N MET A 150 -3.28 -21.50 12.24
CA MET A 150 -2.86 -20.10 12.16
C MET A 150 -4.07 -19.22 12.49
N GLY A 151 -4.14 -18.75 13.74
CA GLY A 151 -5.29 -18.01 14.28
C GLY A 151 -5.70 -18.41 15.70
N ALA A 152 -5.19 -19.53 16.24
CA ALA A 152 -5.37 -19.87 17.67
C ALA A 152 -4.48 -19.01 18.57
N GLY A 153 -4.72 -17.71 18.60
CA GLY A 153 -3.96 -16.78 19.43
C GLY A 153 -4.24 -15.30 19.19
N MET A 154 -4.95 -14.93 18.12
CA MET A 154 -5.43 -13.57 17.98
C MET A 154 -6.74 -13.45 18.77
N PRO A 155 -6.78 -12.69 19.89
CA PRO A 155 -8.02 -12.46 20.60
C PRO A 155 -9.01 -11.85 19.61
N SER A 156 -10.21 -12.41 19.62
CA SER A 156 -11.32 -11.92 18.82
C SER A 156 -11.52 -10.44 19.15
N LEU A 157 -11.39 -9.55 18.16
CA LEU A 157 -11.75 -8.12 18.31
C LEU A 157 -13.23 -7.92 18.63
N THR A 158 -14.03 -8.99 18.65
CA THR A 158 -15.41 -9.02 19.13
C THR A 158 -15.54 -8.74 20.64
N GLU A 159 -14.43 -8.65 21.40
CA GLU A 159 -14.42 -8.25 22.81
C GLU A 159 -14.00 -6.80 23.06
N ALA A 160 -13.77 -6.00 22.01
CA ALA A 160 -13.71 -4.55 22.21
C ALA A 160 -15.09 -4.11 22.74
N PRO A 161 -15.17 -3.46 23.92
CA PRO A 161 -16.44 -3.00 24.45
C PRO A 161 -17.10 -2.15 23.37
N ARG A 162 -18.32 -2.54 22.96
CA ARG A 162 -19.17 -1.69 22.13
C ARG A 162 -19.27 -0.35 22.86
N LEU A 163 -18.56 0.65 22.36
CA LEU A 163 -18.75 2.04 22.71
C LEU A 163 -20.07 2.49 22.08
N ALA A 164 -21.15 1.86 22.55
CA ALA A 164 -22.50 2.30 22.29
C ALA A 164 -22.62 3.72 22.85
N GLY A 165 -22.86 4.68 21.96
CA GLY A 165 -23.44 5.96 22.35
C GLY A 165 -22.48 7.03 22.91
N ARG A 166 -21.25 7.15 22.40
CA ARG A 166 -20.51 8.43 22.52
C ARG A 166 -20.07 8.96 21.18
N ARG A 167 -21.06 9.39 20.42
CA ARG A 167 -21.09 10.65 19.67
C ARG A 167 -22.53 10.95 19.31
#